data_AF-A0A1I6DK75-F1
#
_entry.id   AF-A0A1I6DK75-F1
#
_cell.length_a   1.000
_cell.length_b   1.000
_cell.length_c   1.000
_cell.angle_alpha   90.00
_cell.angle_beta   90.00
_cell.angle_gamma   90.00
#
_symmetry.space_group_name_H-M   'P 1'
#
loop_
_entity.id
_entity.type
_entity.pdbx_description
1 polymer ?
#
loop_
_entity_poly.entity_id
_entity_poly.type
_entity_poly.pdbx_seq_one_letter_code
_entity_poly.pdbx_strand_id
1 'polypeptide(L)'
;MIVVAVALAGCSFGPTTKDEVCESYQELGHSVSNANGIFDNAIFSDAGTLSSVAGRYEGGSRLESDAEALDAIADSKSTSVLALMNATQQIAQLCGQQLGRGSSLPG
;
A
#
# COMPACT_ATOMS: atom_id res chain seq x y z
N MET A 1 -28.25 -30.60 -7.96
CA MET A 1 -27.31 -29.58 -8.49
C MET A 1 -26.92 -28.70 -7.32
N ILE A 2 -25.68 -28.81 -6.84
CA ILE A 2 -25.21 -28.07 -5.66
C ILE A 2 -24.63 -26.75 -6.17
N VAL A 3 -25.29 -25.65 -5.85
CA VAL A 3 -24.76 -24.30 -6.09
C VAL A 3 -23.81 -24.02 -4.92
N VAL A 4 -22.52 -24.32 -5.12
CA VAL A 4 -21.47 -23.89 -4.20
C VAL A 4 -21.28 -22.39 -4.44
N ALA A 5 -21.90 -21.57 -3.60
CA ALA A 5 -21.58 -20.16 -3.49
C ALA A 5 -20.19 -20.04 -2.87
N VAL A 6 -19.16 -20.13 -3.71
CA VAL A 6 -17.81 -19.74 -3.36
C VAL A 6 -17.86 -18.23 -3.17
N ALA A 7 -17.89 -17.78 -1.92
CA ALA A 7 -17.61 -16.40 -1.58
C ALA A 7 -16.16 -16.12 -1.99
N LEU A 8 -15.98 -15.70 -3.25
CA LEU A 8 -14.76 -15.08 -3.73
C LEU A 8 -14.60 -13.82 -2.90
N ALA A 9 -13.68 -13.83 -1.93
CA ALA A 9 -13.13 -12.60 -1.40
C ALA A 9 -12.45 -11.89 -2.59
N GLY A 10 -13.25 -11.03 -3.22
CA GLY A 10 -12.93 -10.04 -4.25
C GLY A 10 -11.76 -10.34 -5.17
N CYS A 11 -12.04 -10.97 -6.32
CA CYS A 11 -11.40 -10.53 -7.57
C CYS A 11 -11.87 -9.09 -7.86
N SER A 12 -11.39 -8.11 -7.11
CA SER A 12 -11.76 -6.71 -7.31
C SER A 12 -10.93 -6.15 -8.47
N PHE A 13 -11.32 -6.52 -9.70
CA PHE A 13 -10.85 -5.89 -10.95
C PHE A 13 -11.57 -4.55 -11.20
N GLY A 14 -12.15 -3.95 -10.16
CA GLY A 14 -12.80 -2.66 -10.21
C GLY A 14 -11.84 -1.52 -9.88
N PRO A 15 -12.15 -0.29 -10.32
CA PRO A 15 -11.40 0.90 -9.92
C PRO A 15 -11.45 1.05 -8.40
N THR A 16 -10.31 1.35 -7.78
CA THR A 16 -10.25 1.59 -6.33
C THR A 16 -10.56 3.05 -6.00
N THR A 17 -10.92 3.31 -4.75
CA THR A 17 -11.17 4.66 -4.24
C THR A 17 -9.96 5.25 -3.54
N LYS A 18 -9.98 6.57 -3.31
CA LYS A 18 -8.93 7.24 -2.54
C LYS A 18 -8.84 6.69 -1.12
N ASP A 19 -9.98 6.38 -0.52
CA ASP A 19 -10.06 5.91 0.86
C ASP A 19 -9.40 4.54 1.01
N GLU A 20 -9.63 3.62 0.08
CA GLU A 20 -8.96 2.30 0.05
C GLU A 20 -7.44 2.43 -0.11
N VAL A 21 -6.96 3.31 -1.00
CA VAL A 21 -5.51 3.58 -1.15
C VAL A 21 -4.93 4.08 0.18
N CYS A 22 -5.61 5.00 0.86
CA CYS A 22 -5.14 5.58 2.11
C CYS A 22 -5.27 4.65 3.32
N GLU A 23 -6.19 3.70 3.28
CA GLU A 23 -6.32 2.64 4.27
C GLU A 23 -5.15 1.65 4.15
N SER A 24 -4.89 1.12 2.95
CA SER A 24 -3.72 0.25 2.71
C SER A 24 -2.39 0.96 2.99
N TYR A 25 -2.31 2.27 2.75
CA TYR A 25 -1.13 3.06 3.10
C TYR A 25 -0.89 3.14 4.61
N GLN A 26 -1.97 3.30 5.40
CA GLN A 26 -1.88 3.31 6.86
C GLN A 26 -1.49 1.94 7.41
N GLU A 27 -2.01 0.86 6.85
CA GLU A 27 -1.63 -0.51 7.23
C GLU A 27 -0.13 -0.71 7.05
N LEU A 28 0.41 -0.35 5.88
CA LEU A 28 1.86 -0.37 5.63
C LEU A 28 2.61 0.48 6.66
N GLY A 29 2.11 1.68 6.97
CA GLY A 29 2.69 2.56 7.99
C GLY A 29 2.73 1.95 9.39
N HIS A 30 1.68 1.24 9.78
CA HIS A 30 1.61 0.52 11.05
C HIS A 30 2.59 -0.64 11.09
N SER A 31 2.66 -1.45 10.03
CA SER A 31 3.62 -2.55 9.91
C SER A 31 5.06 -2.04 9.98
N VAL A 32 5.38 -0.96 9.27
CA VAL A 32 6.70 -0.30 9.33
C VAL A 32 7.02 0.23 10.73
N SER A 33 6.04 0.81 11.43
CA SER A 33 6.23 1.33 12.79
C SER A 33 6.45 0.20 13.81
N ASN A 34 5.78 -0.93 13.63
CA ASN A 34 5.91 -2.11 14.49
C ASN A 34 7.17 -2.94 14.19
N ALA A 35 7.77 -2.75 13.00
CA ALA A 35 8.94 -3.47 12.53
C ALA A 35 10.19 -3.31 13.43
N ASN A 36 10.27 -2.23 14.21
CA ASN A 36 11.49 -1.85 14.98
C ASN A 36 12.79 -1.91 14.14
N GLY A 37 12.68 -1.66 12.82
CA GLY A 37 13.79 -1.74 11.86
C GLY A 37 14.01 -3.10 11.20
N ILE A 38 13.24 -4.13 11.56
CA ILE A 38 13.28 -5.46 10.93
C ILE A 38 12.13 -5.56 9.93
N PHE A 39 12.47 -5.44 8.64
CA PHE A 39 11.50 -5.61 7.55
C PHE A 39 11.34 -7.08 7.20
N ASP A 40 10.13 -7.61 7.35
CA ASP A 40 9.79 -9.00 7.11
C ASP A 40 8.73 -9.17 6.01
N ASN A 41 8.31 -10.41 5.81
CA ASN A 41 7.30 -10.78 4.82
C ASN A 41 5.97 -10.04 4.99
N ALA A 42 5.62 -9.58 6.19
CA ALA A 42 4.39 -8.82 6.38
C ALA A 42 4.48 -7.47 5.66
N ILE A 43 5.61 -6.76 5.79
CA ILE A 43 5.79 -5.46 5.13
C ILE A 43 5.91 -5.62 3.61
N PHE A 44 6.54 -6.68 3.13
CA PHE A 44 6.57 -6.99 1.70
C PHE A 44 5.16 -7.29 1.16
N SER A 45 4.35 -8.04 1.92
CA SER A 45 2.95 -8.32 1.58
C SER A 45 2.07 -7.06 1.59
N ASP A 46 2.25 -6.18 2.56
CA ASP A 46 1.52 -4.92 2.66
C ASP A 46 1.92 -3.97 1.53
N ALA A 47 3.20 -3.93 1.16
CA ALA A 47 3.68 -3.17 0.02
C ALA A 47 3.07 -3.68 -1.29
N GLY A 48 2.97 -5.00 -1.49
CA GLY A 48 2.32 -5.60 -2.65
C GLY A 48 0.81 -5.31 -2.69
N THR A 49 0.14 -5.34 -1.54
CA THR A 49 -1.27 -4.94 -1.42
C THR A 49 -1.46 -3.48 -1.82
N LEU A 50 -0.64 -2.58 -1.28
CA LEU A 50 -0.70 -1.17 -1.60
C LEU A 50 -0.38 -0.90 -3.07
N SER A 51 0.60 -1.60 -3.66
CA SER A 51 0.87 -1.55 -5.10
C SER A 51 -0.36 -1.87 -5.93
N SER A 52 -1.00 -3.01 -5.63
CA SER A 52 -2.20 -3.48 -6.33
C SER A 52 -3.36 -2.49 -6.21
N VAL A 53 -3.56 -1.90 -5.03
CA VAL A 53 -4.60 -0.89 -4.79
C VAL A 53 -4.25 0.40 -5.55
N ALA A 54 -3.05 0.95 -5.36
CA ALA A 54 -2.60 2.18 -6.02
C ALA A 54 -2.63 2.08 -7.55
N GLY A 55 -2.27 0.92 -8.13
CA GLY A 55 -2.32 0.67 -9.58
C GLY A 55 -3.74 0.62 -10.15
N ARG A 56 -4.76 0.38 -9.32
CA ARG A 56 -6.18 0.37 -9.71
C ARG A 56 -6.87 1.74 -9.54
N TYR A 57 -6.16 2.76 -9.06
CA TYR A 57 -6.76 4.06 -8.76
C TYR A 57 -6.85 4.90 -10.03
N GLU A 58 -8.06 5.08 -10.56
CA GLU A 58 -8.30 5.87 -11.78
C GLU A 58 -7.99 7.37 -11.63
N GLY A 59 -7.90 7.87 -10.40
CA GLY A 59 -7.77 9.30 -10.10
C GLY A 59 -6.39 9.91 -10.33
N GLY A 60 -5.39 9.15 -10.79
CA GLY A 60 -4.12 9.77 -11.18
C GLY A 60 -3.05 8.80 -11.67
N SER A 61 -2.60 9.03 -12.91
CA SER A 61 -1.37 8.51 -13.53
C SER A 61 -0.08 8.76 -12.72
N ARG A 62 -0.20 9.46 -11.60
CA ARG A 62 0.87 9.71 -10.63
C ARG A 62 1.10 8.55 -9.67
N LEU A 63 0.08 7.76 -9.35
CA LEU A 63 0.21 6.64 -8.42
C LEU A 63 0.78 5.38 -9.08
N GLU A 64 0.80 5.33 -10.40
CA GLU A 64 1.33 4.20 -11.18
C GLU A 64 2.82 3.99 -10.90
N SER A 65 3.61 5.06 -10.84
CA SER A 65 5.04 4.98 -10.48
C SER A 65 5.27 4.53 -9.04
N ASP A 66 4.40 4.94 -8.11
CA ASP A 66 4.45 4.48 -6.71
C ASP A 66 4.10 2.99 -6.62
N ALA A 67 3.08 2.55 -7.38
CA ALA A 67 2.69 1.15 -7.45
C ALA A 67 3.82 0.27 -8.00
N GLU A 68 4.48 0.66 -9.08
CA GLU A 68 5.64 -0.06 -9.62
C GLU A 68 6.80 -0.15 -8.61
N ALA A 69 7.10 0.94 -7.91
CA ALA A 69 8.15 0.95 -6.90
C ALA A 69 7.81 0.06 -5.70
N LEU A 70 6.55 0.02 -5.28
CA LEU A 70 6.05 -0.85 -4.22
C LEU A 70 6.06 -2.33 -4.63
N ASP A 71 5.70 -2.63 -5.87
CA ASP A 71 5.76 -3.98 -6.44
C ASP A 71 7.20 -4.52 -6.41
N ALA A 72 8.15 -3.68 -6.85
CA ALA A 72 9.57 -4.02 -6.79
C ALA A 72 10.09 -4.23 -5.34
N ILE A 73 9.52 -3.52 -4.36
CA ILE A 73 9.83 -3.75 -2.94
C ILE A 73 9.23 -5.07 -2.49
N ALA A 74 7.98 -5.37 -2.84
CA ALA A 74 7.28 -6.60 -2.45
C ALA A 74 8.02 -7.86 -2.94
N ASP A 75 8.62 -7.80 -4.13
CA ASP A 75 9.42 -8.88 -4.71
C ASP A 75 10.89 -8.92 -4.20
N SER A 76 11.31 -7.92 -3.43
CA SER A 76 12.67 -7.84 -2.90
C SER A 76 12.87 -8.73 -1.67
N LYS A 77 14.12 -9.14 -1.43
CA LYS A 77 14.53 -9.86 -0.20
C LYS A 77 14.84 -8.94 0.98
N SER A 78 14.93 -7.64 0.72
CA SER A 78 15.28 -6.63 1.72
C SER A 78 14.80 -5.26 1.28
N THR A 79 14.36 -4.44 2.23
CA THR A 79 13.97 -3.04 1.99
C THR A 79 14.41 -2.16 3.15
N SER A 80 14.13 -0.86 3.06
CA SER A 80 14.39 0.12 4.11
C SER A 80 13.23 1.11 4.21
N VAL A 81 13.11 1.79 5.37
CA VAL A 81 12.15 2.88 5.55
C VAL A 81 12.27 3.92 4.43
N LEU A 82 13.49 4.28 4.05
CA LEU A 82 13.73 5.28 3.01
C LEU A 82 13.22 4.82 1.64
N ALA A 83 13.41 3.54 1.29
CA ALA A 83 12.90 2.97 0.06
C ALA A 83 11.36 2.97 0.04
N LEU A 84 10.72 2.58 1.14
CA LEU A 84 9.26 2.60 1.29
C LEU A 84 8.69 4.03 1.24
N MET A 85 9.34 5.00 1.88
CA MET A 85 8.96 6.42 1.82
C MET A 85 9.06 6.97 0.40
N ASN A 86 10.09 6.58 -0.36
CA ASN A 86 10.26 7.00 -1.75
C ASN A 86 9.21 6.35 -2.66
N ALA A 87 8.96 5.06 -2.48
CA ALA A 87 7.97 4.30 -3.26
C ALA A 87 6.52 4.72 -2.99
N THR A 88 6.26 5.50 -1.94
CA THR A 88 4.92 5.95 -1.56
C THR A 88 4.78 7.46 -1.55
N GLN A 89 5.71 8.19 -2.17
CA GLN A 89 5.77 9.64 -2.06
C GLN A 89 4.50 10.33 -2.61
N GLN A 90 3.89 9.81 -3.67
CA GLN A 90 2.67 10.37 -4.24
C GLN A 90 1.42 9.86 -3.53
N ILE A 91 1.43 8.62 -3.04
CA ILE A 91 0.39 8.09 -2.14
C ILE A 91 0.32 8.93 -0.86
N ALA A 92 1.48 9.28 -0.28
CA ALA A 92 1.58 10.16 0.88
C ALA A 92 0.96 11.54 0.64
N GLN A 93 1.19 12.11 -0.55
CA GLN A 93 0.60 13.39 -0.95
C GLN A 93 -0.92 13.29 -1.14
N LEU A 94 -1.41 12.18 -1.71
CA LEU A 94 -2.83 11.93 -1.86
C LEU A 94 -3.54 11.83 -0.50
N CYS A 95 -2.92 11.09 0.43
CA CYS A 95 -3.49 10.79 1.73
C CYS A 95 -3.20 11.85 2.79
N GLY A 96 -2.29 12.79 2.52
CA GLY A 96 -1.90 13.85 3.45
C GLY A 96 -1.07 13.37 4.64
N GLN A 97 -0.41 12.21 4.54
CA GLN A 97 0.30 11.56 5.65
C GLN A 97 1.59 10.90 5.16
N GLN A 98 2.64 10.90 5.98
CA GLN A 98 3.93 10.26 5.66
C GLN A 98 4.11 8.95 6.44
N LEU A 99 4.67 7.93 5.78
CA LEU A 99 5.10 6.68 6.42
C LEU A 99 6.01 6.92 7.61
N GLY A 100 5.77 6.21 8.71
CA GLY A 100 6.62 6.21 9.91
C GLY A 100 6.49 7.43 10.82
N ARG A 101 5.66 8.41 10.47
CA ARG A 101 5.19 9.43 11.41
C ARG A 101 3.74 9.14 11.72
N GLY A 102 3.49 8.64 12.93
CA GLY A 102 2.14 8.67 13.50
C GLY A 102 1.53 10.05 13.28
N SER A 103 0.30 10.04 12.77
CA SER A 103 -0.54 11.16 12.37
C SER A 103 -0.12 12.49 13.01
N SER A 104 0.63 13.29 12.26
CA SER A 104 0.97 14.67 12.62
C SER A 104 0.55 15.60 11.49
N LEU A 105 -0.76 15.65 11.26
CA LEU A 105 -1.39 16.86 10.76
C LEU A 105 -1.98 17.58 11.99
N PRO A 106 -1.37 18.67 12.49
CA PRO A 106 -2.13 19.63 13.26
C PRO A 106 -3.10 20.33 12.30
N GLY A 107 -4.41 20.17 12.57
CA GLY A 107 -5.41 21.11 12.06
C GLY A 107 -5.26 22.47 12.72
#